data_AF-A0A072VK37-F1
#
_entry.id   AF-A0A072VK37-F1
#
_cell.length_a   1.000
_cell.length_b   1.000
_cell.length_c   1.000
_cell.angle_alpha   90.00
_cell.angle_beta   90.00
_cell.angle_gamma   90.00
#
_symmetry.space_group_name_H-M   'P 1'
#
loop_
_entity.id
_entity.type
_entity.pdbx_description
1 polymer ?
#
loop_
_entity_poly.entity_id
_entity_poly.type
_entity_poly.pdbx_seq_one_letter_code
_entity_poly.pdbx_strand_id
1 'polypeptide(L)'
;MMFISHAISPTPSPSPSPSPSPSPSPSPKLYQNVCKEPGQKDFEQRCLKLIESYPQITLIEDYLTFCRSFLKIVAIDKAIKSQQVVREITEKYPSSDPIRECFDDYSTVVVEVKGALAEDPELIGLAVKYAGDAVDMCERSLANEKIVNISSIATLNHEMELYTDIVVIAGVRMGSLFDGIVVEGYCGNGSFEEYKLVS
;
A
#
# COMPACT_ATOMS: atom_id res chain seq x y z
N MET A 1 88.56 10.78 -33.40
CA MET A 1 87.08 10.86 -33.47
C MET A 1 86.52 10.03 -32.33
N MET A 2 86.05 10.68 -31.25
CA MET A 2 85.40 10.01 -30.11
C MET A 2 83.90 10.33 -30.18
N PHE A 3 83.06 9.31 -30.18
CA PHE A 3 81.59 9.44 -30.20
C PHE A 3 81.08 9.59 -28.76
N ILE A 4 80.39 10.69 -28.48
CA ILE A 4 79.68 10.93 -27.21
C ILE A 4 78.33 10.21 -27.31
N SER A 5 78.16 9.13 -26.56
CA SER A 5 76.86 8.47 -26.40
C SER A 5 76.03 9.26 -25.38
N HIS A 6 74.93 9.88 -25.83
CA HIS A 6 73.95 10.51 -24.94
C HIS A 6 72.94 9.45 -24.49
N ALA A 7 72.83 9.25 -23.18
CA ALA A 7 71.80 8.40 -22.58
C ALA A 7 70.45 9.14 -22.62
N ILE A 8 69.45 8.54 -23.26
CA ILE A 8 68.07 9.03 -23.29
C ILE A 8 67.40 8.57 -21.99
N SER A 9 66.97 9.53 -21.17
CA SER A 9 66.24 9.28 -19.92
C SER A 9 64.84 8.73 -20.22
N PRO A 10 64.35 7.69 -19.52
CA PRO A 10 63.01 7.17 -19.75
C PRO A 10 61.94 8.14 -19.24
N THR A 11 60.99 8.47 -20.12
CA THR A 11 59.80 9.27 -19.82
C THR A 11 58.92 8.54 -18.78
N PRO A 12 58.41 9.23 -17.73
CA PRO A 12 57.50 8.59 -16.78
C PRO A 12 56.15 8.27 -17.45
N SER A 13 55.68 7.02 -17.30
CA SER A 13 54.33 6.60 -17.72
C SER A 13 53.25 7.41 -17.01
N PRO A 14 52.13 7.75 -17.69
CA PRO A 14 50.98 8.36 -17.04
C PRO A 14 50.39 7.39 -16.00
N SER A 15 50.24 7.87 -14.77
CA SER A 15 49.60 7.15 -13.67
C SER A 15 48.13 6.87 -14.01
N PRO A 16 47.56 5.69 -13.73
CA PRO A 16 46.15 5.40 -13.97
C PRO A 16 45.28 6.34 -13.13
N SER A 17 44.33 7.03 -13.77
CA SER A 17 43.30 7.82 -13.10
C SER A 17 42.53 6.97 -12.09
N PRO A 18 42.20 7.48 -10.90
CA PRO A 18 41.34 6.78 -9.96
C PRO A 18 39.95 6.59 -10.59
N SER A 19 39.49 5.33 -10.60
CA SER A 19 38.11 4.99 -10.98
C SER A 19 37.13 5.75 -10.08
N PRO A 20 36.05 6.33 -10.63
CA PRO A 20 35.04 6.99 -9.82
C PRO A 20 34.41 5.96 -8.88
N SER A 21 34.43 6.25 -7.56
CA SER A 21 33.66 5.49 -6.58
C SER A 21 32.18 5.51 -6.98
N PRO A 22 31.46 4.38 -6.88
CA PRO A 22 30.03 4.37 -7.10
C PRO A 22 29.37 5.32 -6.09
N SER A 23 28.62 6.30 -6.61
CA SER A 23 27.78 7.15 -5.77
C SER A 23 26.82 6.28 -4.96
N PRO A 24 26.60 6.60 -3.67
CA PRO A 24 25.62 5.88 -2.88
C PRO A 24 24.25 5.99 -3.55
N SER A 25 23.59 4.85 -3.75
CA SER A 25 22.20 4.82 -4.20
C SER A 25 21.35 5.63 -3.22
N PRO A 26 20.43 6.50 -3.70
CA PRO A 26 19.53 7.21 -2.81
C PRO A 26 18.79 6.21 -1.92
N SER A 27 18.70 6.48 -0.61
CA SER A 27 17.86 5.69 0.28
C SER A 27 16.41 5.74 -0.23
N PRO A 28 15.68 4.62 -0.20
CA PRO A 28 14.27 4.62 -0.59
C PRO A 28 13.47 5.59 0.27
N LYS A 29 12.55 6.31 -0.36
CA LYS A 29 11.60 7.16 0.36
C LYS A 29 10.64 6.31 1.19
N LEU A 30 10.05 6.87 2.24
CA LEU A 30 9.14 6.15 3.14
C LEU A 30 8.03 5.41 2.38
N TYR A 31 7.34 6.08 1.45
CA TYR A 31 6.25 5.45 0.69
C TYR A 31 6.73 4.28 -0.19
N GLN A 32 7.99 4.31 -0.66
CA GLN A 32 8.57 3.22 -1.43
C GLN A 32 8.79 1.99 -0.55
N ASN A 33 9.18 2.20 0.71
CA ASN A 33 9.26 1.11 1.69
C ASN A 33 7.87 0.52 1.97
N VAL A 34 6.85 1.36 2.18
CA VAL A 34 5.45 0.92 2.37
C VAL A 34 4.97 0.09 1.17
N CYS A 35 5.17 0.57 -0.05
CA CYS A 35 4.73 -0.15 -1.25
C CYS A 35 5.48 -1.45 -1.51
N LYS A 36 6.74 -1.54 -1.08
CA LYS A 36 7.59 -2.72 -1.29
C LYS A 36 7.46 -3.76 -0.19
N GLU A 37 7.00 -3.36 0.99
CA GLU A 37 6.95 -4.20 2.19
C GLU A 37 6.23 -5.53 1.99
N PRO A 38 5.08 -5.60 1.28
CA PRO A 38 4.42 -6.87 1.01
C PRO A 38 5.15 -7.77 0.01
N GLY A 39 6.28 -7.38 -0.59
CA GLY A 39 6.99 -8.23 -1.56
C GLY A 39 6.18 -8.65 -2.81
N GLN A 40 4.99 -8.08 -3.02
CA GLN A 40 4.09 -8.36 -4.13
C GLN A 40 4.25 -7.29 -5.21
N LYS A 41 4.71 -7.68 -6.40
CA LYS A 41 5.01 -6.73 -7.48
C LYS A 41 3.78 -5.96 -7.96
N ASP A 42 2.63 -6.62 -8.07
CA ASP A 42 1.40 -5.96 -8.53
C ASP A 42 0.90 -4.93 -7.52
N PHE A 43 0.96 -5.25 -6.21
CA PHE A 43 0.69 -4.31 -5.13
C PHE A 43 1.67 -3.13 -5.18
N GLU A 44 2.98 -3.41 -5.26
CA GLU A 44 4.03 -2.39 -5.29
C GLU A 44 3.79 -1.40 -6.43
N GLN A 45 3.53 -1.89 -7.64
CA GLN A 45 3.25 -1.04 -8.80
C GLN A 45 1.99 -0.18 -8.64
N ARG A 46 0.90 -0.78 -8.14
CA ARG A 46 -0.37 -0.05 -7.91
C ARG A 46 -0.21 1.00 -6.81
N CYS A 47 0.46 0.65 -5.72
CA CYS A 47 0.74 1.52 -4.58
C CYS A 47 1.62 2.72 -5.00
N LEU A 48 2.74 2.46 -5.70
CA LEU A 48 3.63 3.51 -6.18
C LEU A 48 2.89 4.47 -7.13
N LYS A 49 2.18 3.90 -8.13
CA LYS A 49 1.39 4.69 -9.09
C LYS A 49 0.35 5.56 -8.39
N LEU A 50 -0.31 5.04 -7.36
CA LEU A 50 -1.29 5.78 -6.58
C LEU A 50 -0.62 6.94 -5.84
N ILE A 51 0.39 6.67 -5.02
CA ILE A 51 0.99 7.67 -4.13
C ILE A 51 1.73 8.75 -4.92
N GLU A 52 2.38 8.40 -6.02
CA GLU A 52 3.10 9.35 -6.88
C GLU A 52 2.17 10.35 -7.58
N SER A 53 0.87 10.07 -7.65
CA SER A 53 -0.12 11.06 -8.10
C SER A 53 -0.43 12.16 -7.07
N TYR A 54 0.11 12.04 -5.85
CA TYR A 54 -0.06 12.99 -4.75
C TYR A 54 1.30 13.50 -4.24
N PRO A 55 1.90 14.53 -4.88
CA PRO A 55 3.22 15.04 -4.52
C PRO A 55 3.37 15.38 -3.04
N GLN A 56 2.32 15.88 -2.40
CA GLN A 56 2.28 16.22 -0.98
C GLN A 56 2.43 15.01 -0.04
N ILE A 57 2.13 13.79 -0.52
CA ILE A 57 2.34 12.54 0.23
C ILE A 57 3.75 12.00 0.00
N THR A 58 4.29 12.14 -1.22
CA THR A 58 5.63 11.62 -1.60
C THR A 58 6.81 12.27 -0.85
N LEU A 59 6.58 13.39 -0.19
CA LEU A 59 7.56 14.16 0.56
C LEU A 59 7.54 13.86 2.06
N ILE A 60 6.61 13.00 2.52
CA ILE A 60 6.45 12.70 3.94
C ILE A 60 7.49 11.65 4.37
N GLU A 61 8.15 11.92 5.49
CA GLU A 61 9.27 11.11 6.00
C GLU A 61 8.94 10.34 7.29
N ASP A 62 7.79 10.60 7.93
CA ASP A 62 7.32 9.88 9.11
C ASP A 62 5.97 9.17 8.87
N TYR A 63 5.81 7.99 9.48
CA TYR A 63 4.65 7.13 9.24
C TYR A 63 3.33 7.71 9.75
N LEU A 64 3.34 8.47 10.85
CA LEU A 64 2.12 9.05 11.42
C LEU A 64 1.55 10.14 10.52
N THR A 65 2.40 11.06 10.09
CA THR A 65 2.02 12.09 9.12
C THR A 65 1.64 11.45 7.79
N PHE A 66 2.31 10.37 7.38
CA PHE A 66 1.98 9.65 6.16
C PHE A 66 0.56 9.07 6.24
N CYS A 67 0.26 8.30 7.29
CA CYS A 67 -1.06 7.68 7.48
C CYS A 67 -2.16 8.75 7.52
N ARG A 68 -2.00 9.78 8.37
CA ARG A 68 -3.01 10.85 8.51
C ARG A 68 -3.19 11.64 7.21
N SER A 69 -2.12 11.89 6.46
CA SER A 69 -2.21 12.61 5.19
C SER A 69 -2.84 11.74 4.12
N PHE A 70 -2.46 10.46 4.02
CA PHE A 70 -3.04 9.52 3.06
C PHE A 70 -4.54 9.31 3.32
N LEU A 71 -4.95 9.15 4.58
CA LEU A 71 -6.35 9.09 4.98
C LEU A 71 -7.12 10.35 4.54
N LYS A 72 -6.61 11.54 4.87
CA LYS A 72 -7.27 12.82 4.56
C LYS A 72 -7.36 13.12 3.07
N ILE A 73 -6.31 12.81 2.31
CA ILE A 73 -6.18 13.23 0.90
C ILE A 73 -6.76 12.18 -0.05
N VAL A 74 -6.66 10.90 0.31
CA VAL A 74 -6.96 9.78 -0.59
C VAL A 74 -8.10 8.94 -0.04
N ALA A 75 -7.88 8.23 1.07
CA ALA A 75 -8.75 7.13 1.46
C ALA A 75 -10.18 7.57 1.81
N ILE A 76 -10.37 8.69 2.51
CA ILE A 76 -11.71 9.17 2.91
C ILE A 76 -12.54 9.59 1.69
N ASP A 77 -11.97 10.37 0.77
CA ASP A 77 -12.68 10.80 -0.45
C ASP A 77 -13.06 9.60 -1.31
N LYS A 78 -12.15 8.63 -1.42
CA LYS A 78 -12.39 7.38 -2.14
C LYS A 78 -13.47 6.52 -1.48
N ALA A 79 -13.42 6.32 -0.17
CA ALA A 79 -14.44 5.58 0.57
C ALA A 79 -15.83 6.19 0.37
N ILE A 80 -15.96 7.51 0.47
CA ILE A 80 -17.24 8.22 0.26
C ILE A 80 -17.75 8.03 -1.17
N LYS A 81 -16.87 8.18 -2.17
CA LYS A 81 -17.24 7.99 -3.59
C LYS A 81 -17.65 6.55 -3.87
N SER A 82 -16.93 5.58 -3.34
CA SER A 82 -17.26 4.17 -3.50
C SER A 82 -18.60 3.83 -2.84
N GLN A 83 -18.86 4.30 -1.62
CA GLN A 83 -20.16 4.13 -0.95
C GLN A 83 -21.31 4.74 -1.78
N GLN A 84 -21.09 5.91 -2.39
CA GLN A 84 -22.08 6.53 -3.27
C GLN A 84 -22.38 5.68 -4.50
N VAL A 85 -21.37 5.12 -5.15
CA VAL A 85 -21.57 4.21 -6.30
C VAL A 85 -22.32 2.95 -5.86
N VAL A 86 -21.95 2.35 -4.73
CA VAL A 86 -22.63 1.14 -4.21
C VAL A 86 -24.08 1.44 -3.85
N ARG A 87 -24.38 2.63 -3.32
CA ARG A 87 -25.76 3.10 -3.10
C ARG A 87 -26.56 3.13 -4.40
N GLU A 88 -26.02 3.75 -5.45
CA GLU A 88 -26.68 3.82 -6.76
C GLU A 88 -26.92 2.44 -7.38
N ILE A 89 -26.03 1.48 -7.13
CA ILE A 89 -26.20 0.09 -7.55
C ILE A 89 -27.28 -0.60 -6.71
N THR A 90 -27.30 -0.37 -5.39
CA THR A 90 -28.32 -0.91 -4.48
C THR A 90 -29.73 -0.45 -4.88
N GLU A 91 -29.88 0.83 -5.26
CA GLU A 91 -31.15 1.38 -5.76
C GLU A 91 -31.61 0.71 -7.07
N LYS A 92 -30.67 0.29 -7.93
CA LYS A 92 -30.97 -0.43 -9.18
C LYS A 92 -31.35 -1.88 -8.95
N TYR A 93 -30.86 -2.51 -7.88
CA TYR A 93 -31.07 -3.92 -7.57
C TYR A 93 -31.61 -4.12 -6.14
N PRO A 94 -32.80 -3.57 -5.81
CA PRO A 94 -33.31 -3.57 -4.44
C PRO A 94 -33.66 -4.96 -3.90
N SER A 95 -33.72 -5.99 -4.76
CA SER A 95 -33.99 -7.38 -4.37
C SER A 95 -32.73 -8.22 -4.12
N SER A 96 -31.53 -7.65 -4.29
CA SER A 96 -30.28 -8.36 -4.05
C SER A 96 -29.81 -8.13 -2.62
N ASP A 97 -29.90 -9.17 -1.80
CA ASP A 97 -29.33 -9.15 -0.45
C ASP A 97 -27.80 -8.96 -0.46
N PRO A 98 -27.01 -9.62 -1.34
CA PRO A 98 -25.58 -9.37 -1.44
C PRO A 98 -25.20 -7.90 -1.72
N ILE A 99 -25.93 -7.23 -2.62
CA ILE A 99 -25.67 -5.82 -2.94
C ILE A 99 -26.05 -4.92 -1.75
N ARG A 100 -27.14 -5.23 -1.05
CA ARG A 100 -27.55 -4.51 0.16
C ARG A 100 -26.52 -4.66 1.28
N GLU A 101 -26.02 -5.87 1.51
CA GLU A 101 -24.93 -6.13 2.47
C GLU A 101 -23.67 -5.32 2.12
N CYS A 102 -23.26 -5.31 0.86
CA CYS A 102 -22.16 -4.47 0.40
C CYS A 102 -22.39 -2.97 0.70
N PHE A 103 -23.60 -2.46 0.61
CA PHE A 103 -23.88 -1.07 0.97
C PHE A 103 -23.70 -0.81 2.47
N ASP A 104 -24.10 -1.75 3.32
CA ASP A 104 -23.88 -1.69 4.77
C ASP A 104 -22.37 -1.76 5.08
N ASP A 105 -21.64 -2.66 4.42
CA ASP A 105 -20.18 -2.77 4.53
C ASP A 105 -19.47 -1.48 4.12
N TYR A 106 -19.84 -0.87 2.99
CA TYR A 106 -19.27 0.42 2.58
C TYR A 106 -19.62 1.57 3.52
N SER A 107 -20.74 1.47 4.25
CA SER A 107 -21.06 2.42 5.32
C SER A 107 -20.11 2.26 6.49
N THR A 108 -19.76 1.03 6.86
CA THR A 108 -18.69 0.73 7.84
C THR A 108 -17.34 1.26 7.36
N VAL A 109 -16.95 1.02 6.11
CA VAL A 109 -15.70 1.54 5.51
C VAL A 109 -15.60 3.05 5.70
N VAL A 110 -16.65 3.81 5.40
CA VAL A 110 -16.65 5.27 5.56
C VAL A 110 -16.50 5.69 7.02
N VAL A 111 -17.14 4.98 7.95
CA VAL A 111 -17.05 5.26 9.39
C VAL A 111 -15.64 5.01 9.90
N GLU A 112 -15.09 3.82 9.64
CA GLU A 112 -13.78 3.40 10.13
C GLU A 112 -12.63 4.25 9.56
N VAL A 113 -12.62 4.50 8.25
CA VAL A 113 -11.57 5.32 7.62
C VAL A 113 -11.62 6.78 8.12
N LYS A 114 -12.81 7.32 8.41
CA LYS A 114 -12.93 8.65 9.04
C LYS A 114 -12.51 8.63 10.51
N GLY A 115 -12.95 7.61 11.25
CA GLY A 115 -12.63 7.41 12.67
C GLY A 115 -11.13 7.35 12.91
N ALA A 116 -10.40 6.67 12.03
CA ALA A 116 -8.94 6.53 12.07
C ALA A 116 -8.17 7.87 12.16
N LEU A 117 -8.76 9.01 11.79
CA LEU A 117 -8.11 10.33 11.99
C LEU A 117 -8.11 10.82 13.44
N ALA A 118 -9.08 10.36 14.23
CA ALA A 118 -9.22 10.71 15.65
C ALA A 118 -8.54 9.69 16.58
N GLU A 119 -8.13 8.53 16.05
CA GLU A 119 -7.46 7.48 16.80
C GLU A 119 -6.07 7.88 17.27
N ASP A 120 -5.66 7.24 18.36
CA ASP A 120 -4.28 7.23 18.81
C ASP A 120 -3.38 6.60 17.73
N PRO A 121 -2.11 7.04 17.60
CA PRO A 121 -1.21 6.59 16.52
C PRO A 121 -1.13 5.06 16.35
N GLU A 122 -1.15 4.33 17.46
CA GLU A 122 -1.07 2.87 17.51
C GLU A 122 -2.37 2.16 17.07
N LEU A 123 -3.50 2.86 17.07
CA LEU A 123 -4.81 2.33 16.71
C LEU A 123 -5.25 2.68 15.28
N ILE A 124 -4.57 3.62 14.61
CA ILE A 124 -4.89 4.01 13.22
C ILE A 124 -4.91 2.80 12.30
N GLY A 125 -3.88 1.95 12.37
CA GLY A 125 -3.80 0.74 11.53
C GLY A 125 -4.93 -0.25 11.83
N LEU A 126 -5.30 -0.41 13.10
CA LEU A 126 -6.38 -1.30 13.51
C LEU A 126 -7.76 -0.81 13.04
N ALA A 127 -8.07 0.48 13.21
CA ALA A 127 -9.31 1.07 12.72
C ALA A 127 -9.44 0.88 11.21
N VAL A 128 -8.37 1.13 10.45
CA VAL A 128 -8.39 0.96 8.99
C VAL A 128 -8.44 -0.52 8.59
N LYS A 129 -7.91 -1.43 9.40
CA LYS A 129 -8.08 -2.86 9.18
C LYS A 129 -9.55 -3.26 9.23
N TYR A 130 -10.35 -2.72 10.16
CA TYR A 130 -11.80 -3.00 10.18
C TYR A 130 -12.51 -2.52 8.91
N ALA A 131 -12.06 -1.42 8.31
CA ALA A 131 -12.54 -1.02 6.99
C ALA A 131 -12.17 -2.05 5.91
N GLY A 132 -10.94 -2.57 5.92
CA GLY A 132 -10.50 -3.62 4.99
C GLY A 132 -11.30 -4.92 5.15
N ASP A 133 -11.54 -5.35 6.39
CA ASP A 133 -12.35 -6.54 6.69
C ASP A 133 -13.79 -6.38 6.16
N ALA A 134 -14.39 -5.18 6.24
CA ALA A 134 -15.70 -4.90 5.65
C ALA A 134 -15.70 -4.98 4.11
N VAL A 135 -14.63 -4.53 3.46
CA VAL A 135 -14.48 -4.68 2.00
C VAL A 135 -14.40 -6.15 1.59
N ASP A 136 -13.66 -6.97 2.33
CA ASP A 136 -13.56 -8.42 2.11
C ASP A 136 -14.91 -9.14 2.33
N MET A 137 -15.71 -8.71 3.32
CA MET A 137 -17.07 -9.21 3.50
C MET A 137 -17.96 -8.91 2.28
N CYS A 138 -17.92 -7.67 1.78
CA CYS A 138 -18.66 -7.31 0.57
C CYS A 138 -18.23 -8.16 -0.64
N GLU A 139 -16.93 -8.33 -0.87
CA GLU A 139 -16.43 -9.17 -1.97
C GLU A 139 -16.94 -10.62 -1.87
N ARG A 140 -16.95 -11.20 -0.68
CA ARG A 140 -17.48 -12.56 -0.44
C ARG A 140 -18.98 -12.65 -0.65
N SER A 141 -19.75 -11.66 -0.21
CA SER A 141 -21.19 -11.62 -0.47
C SER A 141 -21.47 -11.55 -1.96
N LEU A 142 -20.71 -10.75 -2.71
CA LEU A 142 -20.82 -10.65 -4.17
C LEU A 142 -20.42 -11.92 -4.92
N ALA A 143 -19.48 -12.72 -4.40
CA ALA A 143 -19.11 -13.99 -5.03
C ALA A 143 -20.29 -14.98 -5.13
N ASN A 144 -21.30 -14.82 -4.26
CA ASN A 144 -22.52 -15.63 -4.27
C ASN A 144 -23.63 -15.03 -5.15
N GLU A 145 -23.43 -13.83 -5.71
CA GLU A 145 -24.40 -13.11 -6.51
C GLU A 145 -24.33 -13.54 -7.99
N LYS A 146 -25.50 -13.79 -8.60
CA LYS A 146 -25.63 -14.24 -10.00
C LYS A 146 -26.00 -13.11 -10.94
N ILE A 147 -26.12 -11.88 -10.44
CA ILE A 147 -26.44 -10.70 -11.23
C ILE A 147 -25.27 -10.34 -12.15
N VAL A 148 -25.56 -10.26 -13.45
CA VAL A 148 -24.67 -9.69 -14.47
C VAL A 148 -24.54 -8.19 -14.19
N ASN A 149 -23.30 -7.69 -14.01
CA ASN A 149 -22.91 -6.28 -13.83
C ASN A 149 -22.52 -5.80 -12.40
N ILE A 150 -22.11 -6.71 -11.51
CA ILE A 150 -21.49 -6.36 -10.21
C ILE A 150 -19.98 -6.05 -10.29
N SER A 151 -19.38 -6.12 -11.49
CA SER A 151 -17.94 -5.90 -11.69
C SER A 151 -17.48 -4.50 -11.25
N SER A 152 -18.38 -3.52 -11.25
CA SER A 152 -18.10 -2.19 -10.72
C SER A 152 -17.86 -2.24 -9.20
N ILE A 153 -18.62 -3.01 -8.43
CA ILE A 153 -18.41 -3.12 -6.98
C ILE A 153 -17.11 -3.88 -6.70
N ALA A 154 -16.87 -5.00 -7.38
CA ALA A 154 -15.60 -5.75 -7.22
C ALA A 154 -14.36 -4.89 -7.53
N THR A 155 -14.44 -4.04 -8.57
CA THR A 155 -13.36 -3.07 -8.86
C THR A 155 -13.16 -2.09 -7.70
N LEU A 156 -14.26 -1.57 -7.13
CA LEU A 156 -14.18 -0.68 -5.98
C LEU A 156 -13.63 -1.38 -4.73
N ASN A 157 -13.94 -2.66 -4.54
CA ASN A 157 -13.42 -3.46 -3.44
C ASN A 157 -11.89 -3.56 -3.55
N HIS A 158 -11.37 -3.96 -4.71
CA HIS A 158 -9.92 -4.03 -4.93
C HIS A 158 -9.21 -2.67 -4.84
N GLU A 159 -9.88 -1.56 -5.20
CA GLU A 159 -9.33 -0.22 -5.00
C GLU A 159 -9.29 0.15 -3.52
N MET A 160 -10.36 -0.11 -2.77
CA MET A 160 -10.42 0.19 -1.35
C MET A 160 -9.47 -0.68 -0.53
N GLU A 161 -9.33 -1.97 -0.86
CA GLU A 161 -8.37 -2.90 -0.27
C GLU A 161 -6.94 -2.35 -0.40
N LEU A 162 -6.56 -1.87 -1.60
CA LEU A 162 -5.28 -1.20 -1.81
C LEU A 162 -5.09 0.00 -0.87
N TYR A 163 -6.13 0.81 -0.66
CA TYR A 163 -6.04 2.00 0.20
C TYR A 163 -5.94 1.62 1.68
N THR A 164 -6.69 0.61 2.13
CA THR A 164 -6.64 0.14 3.52
C THR A 164 -5.30 -0.51 3.82
N ASP A 165 -4.79 -1.34 2.92
CA ASP A 165 -3.50 -2.02 3.06
C ASP A 165 -2.34 -1.04 3.22
N ILE A 166 -2.30 0.02 2.39
CA ILE A 166 -1.25 1.05 2.48
C ILE A 166 -1.19 1.64 3.89
N VAL A 167 -2.35 1.91 4.51
CA VAL A 167 -2.40 2.50 5.85
C VAL A 167 -2.10 1.46 6.93
N VAL A 168 -2.57 0.21 6.78
CA VAL A 168 -2.28 -0.89 7.71
C VAL A 168 -0.78 -1.16 7.74
N ILE A 169 -0.13 -1.28 6.59
CA ILE A 169 1.33 -1.50 6.46
C ILE A 169 2.10 -0.36 7.11
N ALA A 170 1.76 0.90 6.79
CA ALA A 170 2.39 2.06 7.41
C ALA A 170 2.12 2.11 8.93
N GLY A 171 0.93 1.67 9.37
CA GLY A 171 0.52 1.55 10.76
C GLY A 171 1.38 0.60 11.57
N VAL A 172 1.68 -0.58 11.02
CA VAL A 172 2.58 -1.58 11.65
C VAL A 172 3.95 -0.98 11.93
N ARG A 173 4.46 -0.15 11.01
CA ARG A 173 5.75 0.52 11.16
C ARG A 173 5.79 1.66 12.18
N MET A 174 4.63 2.14 12.66
CA MET A 174 4.55 3.09 13.78
C MET A 174 4.76 2.45 15.15
N GLY A 175 4.96 1.13 15.22
CA GLY A 175 5.04 0.41 16.50
C GLY A 175 3.65 0.11 17.07
N SER A 176 2.64 -0.07 16.21
CA SER A 176 1.36 -0.60 16.66
C SER A 176 1.57 -1.99 17.27
N LEU A 177 0.77 -2.29 18.29
CA LEU A 177 0.83 -3.41 19.24
C LEU A 177 0.67 -4.82 18.62
N PHE A 178 1.10 -5.01 17.37
CA PHE A 178 1.14 -6.28 16.65
C PHE A 178 2.46 -7.03 16.86
N ASP A 179 3.18 -6.80 17.97
CA ASP A 179 4.25 -7.71 18.43
C ASP A 179 3.60 -9.05 18.83
N GLY A 180 3.38 -9.91 17.83
CA GLY A 180 2.78 -11.23 17.97
C GLY A 180 1.80 -11.64 16.87
N ILE A 181 1.32 -10.71 16.04
CA ILE A 181 0.54 -11.04 14.84
C ILE A 181 1.43 -10.75 13.64
N VAL A 182 2.18 -11.78 13.24
CA VAL A 182 2.68 -11.85 11.87
C VAL A 182 1.44 -11.78 10.99
N VAL A 183 1.25 -10.66 10.29
CA VAL A 183 0.27 -10.57 9.20
C VAL A 183 0.85 -11.33 8.01
N GLU A 184 1.01 -12.65 8.16
CA GLU A 184 1.05 -13.56 7.02
C GLU A 184 -0.41 -13.81 6.66
N GLY A 185 -0.95 -12.87 5.90
CA GLY A 185 -2.31 -12.89 5.40
C GLY A 185 -2.32 -12.37 3.96
N TYR A 186 -1.45 -12.91 3.11
CA TYR A 186 -1.65 -12.77 1.68
C TYR A 186 -2.92 -13.53 1.30
N CYS A 187 -3.96 -12.82 0.86
CA CYS A 187 -5.08 -13.40 0.13
C CYS A 187 -4.58 -13.91 -1.23
N GLY A 188 -4.01 -15.11 -1.23
CA GLY A 188 -3.79 -15.94 -2.40
C GLY A 188 -4.60 -17.22 -2.27
N ASN A 189 -5.69 -17.32 -3.03
CA ASN A 189 -6.49 -18.50 -3.36
C ASN A 189 -6.33 -19.76 -2.48
N GLY A 190 -7.35 -20.02 -1.65
CA GLY A 190 -7.75 -21.39 -1.28
C GLY A 190 -7.49 -21.79 0.16
N SER A 191 -8.55 -22.29 0.80
CA SER A 191 -8.57 -23.10 2.03
C SER A 191 -7.95 -22.49 3.28
N PHE A 192 -8.82 -22.06 4.19
CA PHE A 192 -8.55 -21.80 5.59
C PHE A 192 -8.18 -23.13 6.28
N GLU A 193 -6.89 -23.41 6.47
CA GLU A 193 -6.43 -24.44 7.40
C GLU A 193 -5.82 -23.78 8.65
N GLU A 194 -6.54 -23.98 9.75
CA GLU A 194 -6.10 -24.08 11.16
C GLU A 194 -4.76 -23.42 11.55
N TYR A 195 -4.86 -22.24 12.17
CA TYR A 195 -3.75 -21.57 12.84
C TYR A 195 -3.29 -22.36 14.07
N LYS A 196 -2.08 -22.91 14.01
CA LYS A 196 -1.36 -23.40 15.19
C LYS A 196 -0.52 -22.28 15.81
N LEU A 197 -0.87 -21.91 17.03
CA LEU A 197 -0.04 -21.07 17.90
C LEU A 197 1.27 -21.80 18.18
N VAL A 198 2.40 -21.22 17.75
CA VAL A 198 3.72 -21.62 18.26
C VAL A 198 4.16 -20.53 19.23
N SER A 199 4.19 -20.89 20.51
CA SER A 199 4.73 -20.10 21.62
C SER A 199 6.26 -20.05 21.57
#